data_AF-A0A961JJP3-F1
#
_entry.id   AF-A0A961JJP3-F1
#
_cell.length_a   1.000
_cell.length_b   1.000
_cell.length_c   1.000
_cell.angle_alpha   90.00
_cell.angle_beta   90.00
_cell.angle_gamma   90.00
#
_symmetry.space_group_name_H-M   'P 1'
#
loop_
_entity.id
_entity.type
_entity.pdbx_description
1 polymer ?
#
loop_
_entity_poly.entity_id
_entity_poly.type
_entity_poly.pdbx_seq_one_letter_code
_entity_poly.pdbx_strand_id
1 'polypeptide(L)' 'MSNAQLETTIEAAWEGRDTITPATTGETREAIEDTLAALDSGALRVAERQADGKWHVNQWAK' A
#
# COMPACT_ATOMS: atom_id res chain seq x y z
N MET A 1 -8.95 0.37 -5.32
CA MET A 1 -8.81 -1.06 -5.73
C MET A 1 -9.08 -1.97 -4.53
N SER A 2 -9.07 -3.31 -4.66
CA SER A 2 -9.07 -4.17 -3.45
C SER A 2 -7.69 -4.15 -2.76
N ASN A 3 -7.63 -4.39 -1.44
CA ASN A 3 -6.35 -4.35 -0.72
C ASN A 3 -5.30 -5.33 -1.28
N ALA A 4 -5.71 -6.52 -1.72
CA ALA A 4 -4.79 -7.50 -2.32
C ALA A 4 -4.20 -7.01 -3.66
N GLN A 5 -4.97 -6.24 -4.43
CA GLN A 5 -4.48 -5.62 -5.65
C GLN A 5 -3.53 -4.47 -5.35
N LEU A 6 -3.87 -3.62 -4.37
CA LEU A 6 -2.98 -2.54 -3.92
C LEU A 6 -1.65 -3.10 -3.42
N GLU A 7 -1.67 -4.14 -2.59
CA GLU A 7 -0.48 -4.83 -2.09
C GLU A 7 0.44 -5.26 -3.25
N THR A 8 -0.10 -5.98 -4.23
CA THR A 8 0.70 -6.44 -5.38
C THR A 8 1.31 -5.27 -6.16
N THR A 9 0.54 -4.22 -6.42
CA THR A 9 1.01 -3.06 -7.20
C THR A 9 2.03 -2.23 -6.42
N ILE A 10 1.85 -2.06 -5.12
CA ILE A 10 2.78 -1.31 -4.26
C ILE A 10 4.08 -2.08 -4.07
N GLU A 11 4.05 -3.40 -3.90
CA GLU A 11 5.26 -4.22 -3.85
C GLU A 11 6.06 -4.12 -5.16
N ALA A 12 5.38 -4.22 -6.31
CA ALA A 12 6.03 -4.04 -7.61
C ALA A 12 6.63 -2.63 -7.79
N ALA A 13 5.90 -1.59 -7.34
CA ALA A 13 6.38 -0.22 -7.34
C ALA A 13 7.60 -0.06 -6.42
N TRP A 14 7.63 -0.72 -5.27
CA TRP A 14 8.72 -0.68 -4.32
C TRP A 14 10.01 -1.34 -4.84
N GLU A 15 9.90 -2.48 -5.51
CA GLU A 15 11.02 -3.13 -6.20
C GLU A 15 11.60 -2.22 -7.30
N GLY A 16 10.75 -1.49 -8.02
CA GLY A 16 11.12 -0.53 -9.06
C GLY A 16 11.32 0.91 -8.59
N ARG A 17 11.43 1.18 -7.28
CA ARG A 17 11.32 2.54 -6.71
C ARG A 17 12.35 3.53 -7.26
N ASP A 18 13.51 3.06 -7.71
CA ASP A 18 14.56 3.91 -8.29
C ASP A 18 14.11 4.60 -9.59
N THR A 19 13.04 4.09 -10.21
CA THR A 19 12.40 4.67 -11.40
C THR A 19 11.25 5.63 -11.07
N ILE A 20 10.80 5.65 -9.81
CA ILE A 20 9.68 6.47 -9.37
C ILE A 20 10.17 7.89 -9.11
N THR A 21 9.52 8.86 -9.75
CA THR A 21 9.82 10.29 -9.63
C THR A 21 8.53 11.08 -9.43
N PRO A 22 8.60 12.37 -9.08
CA PRO A 22 7.41 13.23 -9.05
C PRO A 22 6.65 13.29 -10.38
N ALA A 23 7.30 12.96 -11.51
CA ALA A 23 6.69 12.92 -12.83
C ALA A 23 6.00 11.58 -13.17
N THR A 24 6.17 10.54 -12.33
CA THR A 24 5.49 9.24 -12.52
C THR A 24 3.99 9.44 -12.50
N THR A 25 3.27 8.80 -13.43
CA THR A 25 1.80 8.86 -13.58
C THR A 25 1.25 7.46 -13.86
N GLY A 26 -0.06 7.34 -14.07
CA GLY A 26 -0.72 6.07 -14.36
C GLY A 26 -0.88 5.20 -13.11
N GLU A 27 -1.02 3.89 -13.35
CA GLU A 27 -1.41 2.91 -12.34
C GLU A 27 -0.54 2.93 -11.08
N THR A 28 0.77 3.13 -11.21
CA THR A 28 1.68 3.23 -10.05
C THR A 28 1.33 4.41 -9.14
N ARG A 29 1.05 5.59 -9.72
CA ARG A 29 0.65 6.77 -8.94
C ARG A 29 -0.72 6.55 -8.31
N GLU A 30 -1.67 6.04 -9.10
CA GLU A 30 -3.03 5.79 -8.63
C GLU A 30 -3.05 4.80 -7.47
N ALA A 31 -2.27 3.71 -7.54
CA ALA A 31 -2.18 2.73 -6.45
C ALA A 31 -1.57 3.34 -5.17
N ILE A 32 -0.55 4.21 -5.29
CA ILE A 32 0.04 4.91 -4.14
C ILE A 32 -0.99 5.86 -3.51
N GLU A 33 -1.69 6.64 -4.31
CA GLU A 33 -2.71 7.58 -3.85
C GLU A 33 -3.91 6.86 -3.21
N ASP A 34 -4.39 5.77 -3.80
CA ASP A 34 -5.43 4.89 -3.25
C ASP A 34 -5.00 4.30 -1.89
N THR A 35 -3.74 3.86 -1.78
CA THR A 35 -3.19 3.30 -0.54
C THR A 35 -3.15 4.35 0.57
N LEU A 36 -2.70 5.58 0.25
CA LEU A 36 -2.68 6.70 1.19
C LEU A 36 -4.10 7.09 1.62
N ALA A 37 -5.07 7.13 0.70
CA ALA A 37 -6.47 7.42 1.02
C ALA A 37 -7.10 6.32 1.91
N ALA A 38 -6.75 5.06 1.68
CA ALA A 38 -7.19 3.95 2.53
C ALA A 38 -6.60 4.04 3.95
N LEU A 39 -5.33 4.45 4.08
CA LEU A 39 -4.70 4.71 5.38
C LEU A 39 -5.36 5.90 6.10
N ASP A 40 -5.61 6.99 5.39
CA ASP A 40 -6.22 8.22 5.93
C ASP A 40 -7.64 7.98 6.44
N SER A 41 -8.46 7.26 5.65
CA SER A 41 -9.81 6.85 6.06
C SER A 41 -9.82 5.77 7.15
N GLY A 42 -8.68 5.13 7.41
CA GLY A 42 -8.56 4.00 8.34
C GLY A 42 -9.11 2.68 7.81
N ALA A 43 -9.47 2.61 6.52
CA ALA A 43 -9.84 1.38 5.82
C ALA A 43 -8.65 0.41 5.67
N LEU A 44 -7.42 0.95 5.65
CA LEU A 44 -6.16 0.22 5.74
C LEU A 44 -5.42 0.65 7.01
N ARG A 45 -4.72 -0.29 7.64
CA ARG A 45 -3.84 -0.03 8.78
C ARG A 45 -2.49 -0.70 8.54
N VAL A 46 -1.41 -0.02 8.88
CA VAL A 46 -0.04 -0.56 8.78
C VAL A 46 0.13 -1.80 9.67
N ALA A 47 -0.51 -1.82 10.83
CA ALA A 47 -0.54 -2.97 11.69
C ALA A 47 -1.95 -3.20 12.22
N GLU A 48 -2.37 -4.45 12.26
CA GLU A 48 -3.67 -4.88 12.78
C GLU A 48 -3.53 -6.07 13.70
N ARG A 49 -4.40 -6.15 14.71
CA ARG A 49 -4.40 -7.24 15.68
C ARG A 49 -5.22 -8.41 15.12
N GLN A 50 -4.57 -9.56 14.96
CA GLN A 50 -5.20 -10.80 14.51
C GLN A 50 -6.05 -11.44 15.61
N ALA A 51 -6.86 -12.41 15.22
CA ALA A 51 -7.74 -13.17 16.13
C ALA A 51 -6.97 -13.92 17.22
N ASP A 52 -5.72 -14.32 16.95
CA ASP A 52 -4.83 -14.96 17.93
C ASP A 52 -4.19 -13.96 18.92
N GLY A 53 -4.53 -12.67 18.79
CA GLY A 53 -4.05 -11.59 19.63
C GLY A 53 -2.70 -11.01 19.22
N LYS A 54 -2.01 -11.58 18.22
CA LYS A 54 -0.75 -11.04 17.70
C LYS A 54 -1.00 -9.88 16.75
N TRP A 55 0.02 -9.05 16.58
CA TRP A 55 0.00 -7.98 15.59
C TRP A 55 0.57 -8.48 14.27
N HIS A 56 -0.20 -8.33 13.21
CA HIS A 56 0.27 -8.48 11.84
C HIS A 56 0.61 -7.10 11.29
N VAL A 57 1.70 -7.01 10.52
CA VAL A 57 2.16 -5.76 9.91
C VAL A 57 2.04 -5.90 8.40
N ASN A 58 1.20 -5.08 7.80
CA ASN A 58 1.07 -4.90 6.36
C ASN A 58 2.28 -4.10 5.87
N GLN A 59 3.40 -4.78 5.59
CA GLN A 59 4.69 -4.14 5.28
C GLN A 59 4.60 -3.25 4.04
N TRP A 60 3.82 -3.65 3.05
CA TRP A 60 3.58 -2.90 1.82
C TRP A 60 2.87 -1.56 2.06
N ALA A 61 2.16 -1.41 3.17
CA ALA A 61 1.43 -0.18 3.51
C ALA A 61 2.29 0.84 4.29
N LYS A 62 3.59 0.58 4.46
CA LYS A 62 4.56 1.51 5.08
C LYS A 62 5.10 2.49 4.07
#